data_AF-A0A3S2BU78-F1
#
_entry.id   AF-A0A3S2BU78-F1
#
_cell.length_a   1.000
_cell.length_b   1.000
_cell.length_c   1.000
_cell.angle_alpha   90.00
_cell.angle_beta   90.00
_cell.angle_gamma   90.00
#
_symmetry.space_group_name_H-M   'P 1'
#
loop_
_entity.id
_entity.type
_entity.pdbx_description
1 polymer ?
#
loop_
_entity_poly.entity_id
_entity_poly.type
_entity_poly.pdbx_seq_one_letter_code
_entity_poly.pdbx_strand_id
1 'polypeptide(L)'
;LVGLLLSHGARTWRKNTETNGGEGLGVAPGPGAMTKEEAYKVLGLEAGAAAADVRKAHRRLMQRLHPDVGGTSFLAARINEAKDVLLSNHN
;
A
#
# COMPACT_ATOMS: atom_id res chain seq x y z
N LEU A 1 3.12 24.42 -41.94
CA LEU A 1 4.35 24.24 -41.13
C LEU A 1 3.93 24.54 -39.70
N VAL A 2 3.86 23.63 -38.73
CA VAL A 2 4.77 22.58 -38.26
C VAL A 2 3.84 21.58 -37.52
N GLY A 3 3.85 20.27 -37.69
CA GLY A 3 4.97 19.33 -37.52
C GLY A 3 4.58 18.37 -36.38
N LEU A 4 4.33 17.12 -36.76
CA LEU A 4 4.07 15.95 -35.92
C LEU A 4 5.17 15.75 -34.86
N LEU A 5 4.82 15.34 -33.64
CA LEU A 5 5.66 14.40 -32.89
C LEU A 5 4.82 13.52 -31.95
N LEU A 6 4.71 12.26 -32.33
CA LEU A 6 4.46 11.12 -31.45
C LEU A 6 5.56 11.06 -30.39
N SER A 7 5.24 10.73 -29.14
CA SER A 7 6.15 9.99 -28.24
C SER A 7 5.43 9.45 -26.99
N HIS A 8 4.96 8.21 -27.13
CA HIS A 8 5.02 7.10 -26.18
C HIS A 8 5.45 7.41 -24.74
N GLY A 9 4.47 7.65 -23.86
CA GLY A 9 4.63 7.46 -22.41
C GLY A 9 4.63 5.96 -22.10
N ALA A 10 5.81 5.35 -22.17
CA ALA A 10 6.03 3.94 -21.89
C ALA A 10 5.52 3.58 -20.48
N ARG A 11 4.43 2.81 -20.42
CA ARG A 11 3.96 2.10 -19.23
C ARG A 11 4.91 0.93 -18.98
N THR A 12 6.15 1.22 -18.59
CA THR A 12 7.09 0.18 -18.17
C THR A 12 6.81 -0.12 -16.71
N TRP A 13 6.09 -1.23 -16.54
CA TRP A 13 6.07 -1.99 -15.31
C TRP A 13 7.50 -2.22 -14.84
N ARG A 14 7.87 -1.56 -13.75
CA ARG A 14 9.14 -1.82 -13.09
C ARG A 14 8.91 -2.90 -12.03
N LYS A 15 9.32 -4.12 -12.38
CA LYS A 15 9.61 -5.18 -11.41
C LYS A 15 10.76 -4.70 -10.53
N ASN A 16 10.45 -4.40 -9.27
CA ASN A 16 11.44 -4.45 -8.21
C ASN A 16 11.00 -5.57 -7.29
N THR A 17 11.49 -6.77 -7.59
CA THR A 17 11.55 -7.85 -6.62
C THR A 17 12.64 -7.48 -5.60
N GLU A 18 12.42 -7.91 -4.36
CA GLU A 18 13.46 -8.10 -3.35
C GLU A 18 14.14 -6.84 -2.80
N THR A 19 13.68 -6.43 -1.61
CA THR A 19 14.64 -6.09 -0.55
C THR A 19 14.36 -6.93 0.67
N ASN A 20 15.29 -7.87 0.84
CA ASN A 20 15.63 -8.69 1.98
C ASN A 20 15.39 -8.01 3.34
N GLY A 21 15.09 -8.84 4.34
CA GLY A 21 14.98 -8.43 5.73
C GLY A 21 16.22 -7.66 6.19
N GLY A 22 15.96 -6.55 6.89
CA GLY A 22 16.98 -5.70 7.45
C GLY A 22 16.36 -4.86 8.55
N GLU A 23 16.75 -5.18 9.78
CA GLU A 23 16.50 -4.41 10.98
C GLU A 23 16.94 -2.96 10.79
N GLY A 24 16.19 -2.02 11.37
CA GLY A 24 16.71 -0.68 11.66
C GLY A 24 15.94 0.49 11.05
N LEU A 25 15.38 1.26 11.98
CA LEU A 25 15.19 2.72 11.92
C LEU A 25 14.01 3.21 11.09
N GLY A 26 13.16 3.99 11.76
CA GLY A 26 11.98 4.65 11.19
C GLY A 26 12.35 5.55 10.03
N VAL A 27 12.32 4.99 8.83
CA VAL A 27 12.21 5.76 7.60
C VAL A 27 10.79 6.34 7.62
N ALA A 28 10.69 7.66 7.72
CA ALA A 28 9.43 8.35 7.48
C ALA A 28 8.91 7.89 6.11
N PRO A 29 7.62 7.52 5.96
CA PRO A 29 7.13 6.99 4.69
C PRO A 29 7.39 8.02 3.59
N GLY A 30 8.35 7.71 2.72
CA GLY A 30 8.60 8.52 1.54
C GLY A 30 7.42 8.43 0.56
N PRO A 31 7.35 9.30 -0.46
CA PRO A 31 6.28 9.28 -1.46
C PRO A 31 6.34 8.07 -2.43
N GLY A 32 6.95 6.96 -2.02
CA GLY A 32 7.02 5.71 -2.78
C GLY A 32 5.80 4.83 -2.58
N ALA A 33 5.65 3.82 -3.44
CA ALA A 33 4.62 2.79 -3.27
C ALA A 33 4.82 2.05 -1.93
N MET A 34 3.73 1.81 -1.18
CA MET A 34 3.79 1.15 0.11
C MET A 34 4.42 -0.25 0.04
N THR A 35 5.32 -0.55 0.98
CA THR A 35 5.94 -1.88 1.09
C THR A 35 5.04 -2.87 1.84
N LYS A 36 5.34 -4.17 1.77
CA LYS A 36 4.57 -5.19 2.53
C LYS A 36 4.73 -4.99 4.04
N GLU A 37 5.94 -4.68 4.49
CA GLU A 37 6.27 -4.45 5.89
C GLU A 37 5.51 -3.23 6.44
N GLU A 38 5.44 -2.15 5.65
CA GLU A 38 4.61 -0.99 5.98
C GLU A 38 3.13 -1.34 6.01
N ALA A 39 2.65 -2.12 5.04
CA ALA A 39 1.25 -2.53 4.96
C ALA A 39 0.82 -3.35 6.20
N TYR A 40 1.64 -4.29 6.66
CA TYR A 40 1.40 -5.02 7.90
C TYR A 40 1.33 -4.09 9.11
N LYS A 41 2.27 -3.13 9.22
CA LYS A 41 2.27 -2.12 10.29
C LYS A 41 1.01 -1.23 10.27
N VAL A 42 0.58 -0.77 9.09
CA VAL A 42 -0.63 0.06 8.94
C VAL A 42 -1.89 -0.70 9.38
N LEU A 43 -1.96 -2.01 9.10
CA LEU A 43 -3.10 -2.83 9.54
C LEU A 43 -2.97 -3.34 10.99
N GLY A 44 -1.82 -3.15 11.63
CA GLY A 44 -1.53 -3.67 12.96
C GLY A 44 -1.48 -5.20 12.97
N LEU A 45 -0.77 -5.77 12.00
CA LEU A 45 -0.59 -7.22 11.82
C LEU A 45 0.90 -7.56 11.81
N GLU A 46 1.22 -8.80 12.19
CA GLU A 46 2.55 -9.36 12.03
C GLU A 46 2.82 -9.77 10.58
N ALA A 47 4.09 -9.78 10.20
CA ALA A 47 4.50 -10.22 8.87
C ALA A 47 4.08 -11.69 8.63
N GLY A 48 3.49 -11.96 7.48
CA GLY A 48 2.98 -13.29 7.11
C GLY A 48 1.57 -13.60 7.62
N ALA A 49 0.85 -12.63 8.19
CA ALA A 49 -0.55 -12.81 8.56
C ALA A 49 -1.41 -13.31 7.38
N ALA A 50 -2.37 -14.17 7.66
CA ALA A 50 -3.20 -14.77 6.62
C ALA A 50 -4.10 -13.72 5.95
N ALA A 51 -4.47 -13.97 4.68
CA ALA A 51 -5.37 -13.09 3.94
C ALA A 51 -6.71 -12.83 4.66
N ALA A 52 -7.18 -13.79 5.48
CA ALA A 52 -8.37 -13.63 6.30
C ALA A 52 -8.17 -12.55 7.40
N ASP A 53 -7.01 -12.52 8.04
CA ASP A 53 -6.65 -11.54 9.07
C ASP A 53 -6.47 -10.15 8.47
N VAL A 54 -5.85 -10.04 7.29
CA VAL A 54 -5.75 -8.80 6.51
C VAL A 54 -7.14 -8.20 6.26
N ARG A 55 -8.08 -9.01 5.75
CA ARG A 55 -9.46 -8.57 5.52
C ARG A 55 -10.18 -8.16 6.81
N LYS A 56 -9.95 -8.89 7.90
CA LYS A 56 -10.55 -8.60 9.21
C LYS A 56 -10.04 -7.28 9.79
N ALA A 57 -8.72 -7.07 9.76
CA ALA A 57 -8.07 -5.86 10.25
C ALA A 57 -8.50 -4.63 9.45
N HIS A 58 -8.54 -4.73 8.12
CA HIS A 58 -9.04 -3.67 7.23
C HIS A 58 -10.46 -3.23 7.59
N ARG A 59 -11.41 -4.17 7.70
CA ARG A 59 -12.80 -3.84 8.08
C ARG A 59 -12.88 -3.14 9.43
N ARG A 60 -12.16 -3.64 10.44
CA ARG A 60 -12.13 -3.05 11.78
C ARG A 60 -11.60 -1.62 11.77
N LEU A 61 -10.52 -1.36 11.02
CA LEU A 61 -9.92 -0.03 10.94
C LEU A 61 -10.83 0.95 10.19
N MET A 62 -11.40 0.52 9.06
CA MET A 62 -12.33 1.35 8.29
C MET A 62 -13.58 1.72 9.09
N GLN A 63 -14.14 0.80 9.88
CA GLN A 63 -15.28 1.12 10.76
C GLN A 63 -14.98 2.22 11.78
N ARG A 64 -13.70 2.42 12.16
CA ARG A 64 -13.29 3.39 13.18
C ARG A 64 -12.72 4.68 12.60
N LEU A 65 -12.19 4.62 11.38
CA LEU A 65 -11.35 5.67 10.79
C LEU A 65 -11.87 6.12 9.42
N HIS A 66 -13.07 5.70 9.00
CA HIS A 66 -13.70 6.24 7.80
C HIS A 66 -14.02 7.73 7.99
N PRO A 67 -13.87 8.58 6.95
CA PRO A 67 -14.24 10.00 7.02
C PRO A 67 -15.67 10.23 7.52
N ASP A 68 -16.63 9.40 7.12
CA ASP A 68 -18.04 9.56 7.53
C ASP A 68 -18.28 9.38 9.03
N VAL A 69 -17.35 8.75 9.76
CA VAL A 69 -17.43 8.57 11.22
C VAL A 69 -16.40 9.39 11.98
N GLY A 70 -15.79 10.38 11.31
CA GLY A 70 -14.83 11.31 11.92
C GLY A 70 -13.35 10.96 11.71
N GLY A 71 -13.04 10.01 10.84
CA GLY A 71 -11.68 9.78 10.37
C GLY A 71 -11.24 10.75 9.27
N THR A 72 -10.08 10.50 8.66
CA THR A 72 -9.58 11.32 7.54
C THR A 72 -9.50 10.51 6.26
N SER A 73 -9.78 11.15 5.12
CA SER A 73 -9.65 10.52 3.80
C SER A 73 -8.23 10.00 3.55
N PHE A 74 -7.21 10.70 4.05
CA PHE A 74 -5.81 10.27 3.97
C PHE A 74 -5.57 8.93 4.69
N LEU A 75 -6.05 8.80 5.94
CA LEU A 75 -5.87 7.58 6.72
C LEU A 75 -6.64 6.41 6.11
N ALA A 76 -7.86 6.65 5.66
CA ALA A 76 -8.67 5.67 4.93
C ALA A 76 -7.96 5.19 3.65
N ALA A 77 -7.37 6.12 2.87
CA ALA A 77 -6.60 5.78 1.68
C ALA A 77 -5.38 4.90 2.01
N ARG A 78 -4.62 5.24 3.07
CA ARG A 78 -3.49 4.43 3.53
C ARG A 78 -3.90 3.03 4.00
N ILE A 79 -5.04 2.90 4.69
CA ILE A 79 -5.58 1.58 5.10
C ILE A 79 -5.98 0.73 3.88
N ASN A 80 -6.57 1.36 2.86
CA ASN A 80 -6.93 0.69 1.62
C ASN A 80 -5.69 0.22 0.85
N GLU A 81 -4.68 1.09 0.70
CA GLU A 81 -3.41 0.77 0.05
C GLU A 81 -2.74 -0.44 0.73
N ALA A 82 -2.71 -0.48 2.07
CA ALA A 82 -2.15 -1.61 2.82
C ALA A 82 -2.84 -2.94 2.53
N LYS A 83 -4.18 -2.94 2.49
CA LYS A 83 -4.97 -4.13 2.15
C LYS A 83 -4.66 -4.58 0.72
N ASP A 84 -4.58 -3.64 -0.22
CA ASP A 84 -4.33 -3.95 -1.64
C ASP A 84 -2.93 -4.54 -1.85
N VAL A 85 -1.88 -3.98 -1.21
CA VAL A 85 -0.51 -4.51 -1.27
C VAL A 85 -0.41 -5.95 -0.77
N LEU A 86 -1.07 -6.25 0.35
CA LEU A 86 -1.01 -7.58 0.94
C LEU A 86 -1.84 -8.61 0.17
N LEU A 87 -3.02 -8.23 -0.33
CA LEU A 87 -3.90 -9.16 -1.04
C LEU A 87 -3.53 -9.37 -2.51
N SER A 88 -2.86 -8.41 -3.16
CA SER A 88 -2.42 -8.57 -4.57
C SER A 88 -1.43 -9.71 -4.78
N ASN A 89 -0.79 -10.20 -3.71
CA ASN A 89 0.17 -11.31 -3.74
C ASN A 89 -0.42 -12.64 -3.24
N HIS A 90 -1.70 -12.68 -2.85
CA HIS A 90 -2.41 -13.89 -2.40
C HIS A 90 -3.20 -14.58 -3.53
N ASN A 91 -2.97 -14.18 -4.78
CA ASN A 91 -3.49 -14.80 -6.00
C ASN A 91 -2.53 -15.85 -6.54
#